data_AF-R7UWF7-F1
#
_entry.id   AF-R7UWF7-F1
#
_cell.length_a   1.000
_cell.length_b   1.000
_cell.length_c   1.000
_cell.angle_alpha   90.00
_cell.angle_beta   90.00
_cell.angle_gamma   90.00
#
_symmetry.space_group_name_H-M   'P 1'
#
loop_
_entity.id
_entity.type
_entity.pdbx_description
1 polymer ?
#
loop_
_entity_poly.entity_id
_entity_poly.type
_entity_poly.pdbx_seq_one_letter_code
_entity_poly.pdbx_strand_id
1 'polypeptide(L)'
;MLFACTVWGNGLNRHDEKKIRRIQKIAQSISGGNITQWRTNTIKRTIKLAKKIMQDQRHPLNRHYKLLPSGRRLSIPRIRTARFKRTFIPSSIILINSCGQTHPFGIKCLSYLI
;
A
#
# COMPACT_ATOMS: atom_id res chain seq x y z
N MET A 1 -10.55 -11.07 6.21
CA MET A 1 -10.90 -9.63 6.33
C MET A 1 -9.88 -8.65 5.75
N LEU A 2 -8.56 -8.85 5.88
CA LEU A 2 -7.56 -7.87 5.38
C LEU A 2 -7.30 -7.92 3.86
N PHE A 3 -7.65 -9.01 3.16
CA PHE A 3 -7.50 -9.13 1.71
C PHE A 3 -8.35 -8.12 0.94
N ALA A 4 -9.57 -7.85 1.40
CA ALA A 4 -10.44 -6.85 0.79
C ALA A 4 -9.86 -5.43 0.94
N CYS A 5 -9.23 -5.12 2.09
CA CYS A 5 -8.57 -3.83 2.31
C CYS A 5 -7.38 -3.61 1.38
N THR A 6 -6.65 -4.67 1.04
CA THR A 6 -5.55 -4.60 0.06
C THR A 6 -6.07 -4.48 -1.36
N VAL A 7 -7.15 -5.18 -1.73
CA VAL A 7 -7.65 -5.23 -3.12
C VAL A 7 -8.51 -3.99 -3.47
N TRP A 8 -9.40 -3.58 -2.58
CA TRP A 8 -10.29 -2.43 -2.77
C TRP A 8 -9.69 -1.11 -2.25
N GLY A 9 -8.45 -1.19 -1.74
CA GLY A 9 -7.68 -0.12 -1.13
C GLY A 9 -8.43 0.64 -0.03
N ASN A 10 -7.99 1.85 0.29
CA ASN A 10 -8.34 2.62 1.51
C ASN A 10 -9.81 3.10 1.59
N GLY A 11 -10.77 2.32 1.12
CA GLY A 11 -12.22 2.57 1.18
C GLY A 11 -12.89 2.26 2.51
N LEU A 12 -12.14 2.11 3.61
CA LEU A 12 -12.74 1.86 4.92
C LEU A 12 -13.38 3.13 5.47
N ASN A 13 -14.65 3.04 5.86
CA ASN A 13 -15.31 4.09 6.60
C ASN A 13 -14.71 4.18 8.02
N ARG A 14 -14.81 5.37 8.64
CA ARG A 14 -14.31 5.60 10.00
C ARG A 14 -14.93 4.65 11.03
N HIS A 15 -16.17 4.22 10.79
CA HIS A 15 -16.86 3.22 11.60
C HIS A 15 -16.19 1.85 11.53
N ASP A 16 -15.88 1.37 10.33
CA ASP A 16 -15.24 0.07 10.13
C ASP A 16 -13.82 0.06 10.67
N GLU A 17 -13.10 1.17 10.53
CA GLU A 17 -11.81 1.36 11.18
C GLU A 17 -11.91 1.22 12.71
N LYS A 18 -12.90 1.85 13.35
CA LYS A 18 -13.09 1.72 14.81
C LYS A 18 -13.36 0.27 15.20
N LYS A 19 -14.19 -0.45 14.44
CA LYS A 19 -14.46 -1.87 14.66
C LYS A 19 -13.19 -2.71 14.58
N ILE A 20 -12.37 -2.53 13.53
CA ILE A 20 -11.12 -3.28 13.35
C ILE A 20 -10.12 -2.96 14.47
N ARG A 21 -10.01 -1.69 14.88
CA ARG A 21 -9.16 -1.30 16.03
C ARG A 21 -9.61 -1.97 17.32
N ARG A 22 -10.92 -2.06 17.58
CA ARG A 22 -11.47 -2.75 18.76
C ARG A 22 -11.13 -4.24 18.72
N ILE A 23 -11.37 -4.91 17.59
CA ILE A 23 -11.03 -6.33 17.41
C ILE A 23 -9.53 -6.56 17.63
N GLN A 24 -8.69 -5.69 17.07
CA GLN A 24 -7.25 -5.77 17.27
C GLN A 24 -6.85 -5.62 18.74
N LYS A 25 -7.47 -4.68 19.47
CA LYS A 25 -7.19 -4.49 20.90
C LYS A 25 -7.58 -5.72 21.73
N ILE A 26 -8.71 -6.34 21.42
CA ILE A 26 -9.16 -7.59 22.06
C ILE A 26 -8.16 -8.71 21.76
N ALA A 27 -7.77 -8.88 20.49
CA ALA A 27 -6.78 -9.87 20.10
C ALA A 27 -5.43 -9.65 20.80
N GLN A 28 -4.99 -8.40 20.94
CA GLN A 28 -3.77 -8.03 21.70
C GLN A 28 -3.89 -8.44 23.17
N SER A 29 -5.04 -8.15 23.79
CA SER A 29 -5.31 -8.52 25.18
C SER A 29 -5.24 -10.03 25.40
N ILE A 30 -5.74 -10.82 24.46
CA ILE A 30 -5.76 -12.29 24.56
C ILE A 30 -4.38 -12.88 24.29
N SER A 31 -3.68 -12.41 23.25
CA SER A 31 -2.35 -12.93 22.90
C SER A 31 -1.24 -12.52 23.87
N GLY A 32 -1.47 -11.56 24.77
CA GLY A 32 -0.45 -11.08 25.71
C GLY A 32 0.76 -10.41 25.05
N GLY A 33 0.69 -10.10 23.75
CA GLY A 33 1.81 -9.63 22.95
C GLY A 33 1.46 -8.44 22.05
N ASN A 34 2.49 -7.73 21.61
CA ASN A 34 2.35 -6.56 20.73
C ASN A 34 1.96 -6.99 19.30
N ILE A 35 0.66 -7.01 18.99
CA ILE A 35 0.19 -7.22 17.62
C ILE A 35 0.44 -5.95 16.80
N THR A 36 1.10 -6.09 15.65
CA THR A 36 1.32 -4.97 14.71
C THR A 36 0.00 -4.30 14.29
N GLN A 37 -0.07 -2.97 14.36
CA GLN A 37 -1.23 -2.18 13.94
C GLN A 37 -1.77 -2.61 12.56
N TRP A 38 -3.08 -2.79 12.45
CA TRP A 38 -3.72 -3.32 11.24
C TRP A 38 -3.38 -2.47 10.00
N ARG A 39 -3.31 -1.14 10.14
CA ARG A 39 -2.91 -0.21 9.07
C ARG A 39 -1.52 -0.53 8.55
N THR A 40 -0.56 -0.74 9.46
CA THR A 40 0.83 -1.07 9.13
C THR A 40 0.92 -2.40 8.39
N ASN A 41 0.15 -3.41 8.82
CA ASN A 41 0.09 -4.69 8.14
C ASN A 41 -0.49 -4.57 6.73
N THR A 42 -1.57 -3.80 6.56
CA THR A 42 -2.15 -3.50 5.24
C THR A 42 -1.14 -2.78 4.33
N ILE A 43 -0.46 -1.76 4.84
CA ILE A 43 0.61 -1.04 4.11
C ILE A 43 1.72 -2.00 3.65
N LYS A 44 2.26 -2.81 4.57
CA LYS A 44 3.31 -3.80 4.26
C LYS A 44 2.86 -4.79 3.19
N ARG A 45 1.63 -5.28 3.28
CA ARG A 45 1.05 -6.21 2.29
C ARG A 45 0.84 -5.54 0.93
N THR A 46 0.31 -4.32 0.90
CA THR A 46 0.12 -3.55 -0.33
C THR A 46 1.46 -3.33 -1.04
N ILE A 47 2.51 -2.95 -0.30
CA ILE A 47 3.85 -2.79 -0.88
C ILE A 47 4.38 -4.13 -1.41
N LYS A 48 4.26 -5.22 -0.64
CA LYS A 48 4.71 -6.55 -1.07
C LYS A 48 4.01 -7.02 -2.35
N LEU A 49 2.70 -6.82 -2.44
CA LEU A 49 1.90 -7.18 -3.62
C LEU A 49 2.28 -6.32 -4.83
N ALA A 50 2.41 -5.00 -4.65
CA ALA A 50 2.81 -4.11 -5.72
C ALA A 50 4.21 -4.46 -6.26
N LYS A 51 5.17 -4.78 -5.38
CA LYS A 51 6.50 -5.27 -5.78
C LYS A 51 6.42 -6.58 -6.59
N LYS A 52 5.59 -7.53 -6.15
CA LYS A 52 5.38 -8.79 -6.88
C LYS A 52 4.82 -8.54 -8.28
N ILE A 53 3.84 -7.63 -8.40
CA ILE A 53 3.25 -7.23 -9.70
C ILE A 53 4.28 -6.53 -10.58
N MET A 54 5.12 -5.66 -10.00
CA MET A 54 6.18 -4.97 -10.74
C MET A 54 7.26 -5.92 -11.27
N GLN A 55 7.58 -6.98 -10.52
CA GLN A 55 8.53 -8.01 -10.93
C GLN A 55 7.97 -8.94 -12.02
N ASP A 56 6.67 -9.21 -11.99
CA ASP A 56 6.01 -10.06 -12.98
C ASP A 56 5.55 -9.27 -14.21
N GLN A 57 6.34 -9.33 -15.29
CA GLN A 57 6.04 -8.65 -16.56
C GLN A 57 4.76 -9.18 -17.24
N ARG A 58 4.35 -10.42 -16.99
CA ARG A 58 3.15 -11.01 -17.57
C ARG A 58 1.88 -10.60 -16.82
N HIS A 59 2.02 -9.92 -15.68
CA HIS A 59 0.90 -9.53 -14.87
C HIS A 59 0.10 -8.39 -15.54
N PRO A 60 -1.25 -8.48 -15.66
CA PRO A 60 -2.06 -7.49 -16.37
C PRO A 60 -1.98 -6.08 -15.77
N LEU A 61 -1.71 -6.00 -14.46
CA LEU A 61 -1.54 -4.73 -13.75
C LEU A 61 -0.12 -4.14 -13.84
N ASN A 62 0.87 -4.90 -14.33
CA ASN A 62 2.26 -4.45 -14.42
C ASN A 62 2.39 -3.14 -15.23
N ARG A 63 1.63 -3.03 -16.32
CA ARG A 63 1.59 -1.85 -17.21
C ARG A 63 1.28 -0.52 -16.52
N HIS A 64 0.68 -0.54 -15.33
CA HIS A 64 0.36 0.65 -14.57
C HIS A 64 1.52 1.14 -13.69
N TYR A 65 2.53 0.31 -13.44
CA TYR A 65 3.72 0.65 -12.67
C TYR A 65 4.86 1.08 -13.58
N LYS A 66 4.77 2.31 -14.10
CA LYS A 66 5.81 2.90 -14.95
C LYS A 66 6.66 3.87 -14.14
N LEU A 67 7.98 3.83 -14.30
CA LEU A 67 8.87 4.83 -13.72
C LEU A 67 8.84 6.12 -14.54
N LEU A 68 8.97 7.25 -13.86
CA LEU A 68 9.25 8.54 -14.51
C LEU A 68 10.69 8.54 -15.04
N PRO A 69 11.04 9.41 -16.01
CA PRO A 69 12.39 9.50 -16.58
C PRO A 69 13.50 9.70 -15.53
N SER A 70 13.19 10.30 -14.39
CA SER A 70 14.12 10.45 -13.26
C SER A 70 14.46 9.15 -12.54
N GLY A 71 13.77 8.04 -12.81
CA GLY A 71 13.99 6.73 -12.19
C GLY A 71 13.62 6.64 -10.70
N ARG A 72 13.26 7.75 -10.05
CA ARG A 72 13.04 7.82 -8.59
C ARG A 72 11.61 7.48 -8.19
N ARG A 73 10.62 7.87 -9.00
CA ARG A 73 9.20 7.77 -8.67
C ARG A 73 8.42 7.07 -9.78
N LEU A 74 7.37 6.37 -9.37
CA LEU A 74 6.38 5.80 -10.25
C LEU A 74 5.41 6.87 -10.74
N SER A 75 5.02 6.78 -12.01
CA SER A 75 4.01 7.61 -12.63
C SER A 75 2.64 7.32 -12.01
N ILE A 76 2.01 8.34 -11.43
CA ILE A 76 0.68 8.22 -10.86
C ILE A 76 -0.36 8.36 -11.99
N PRO A 77 -1.34 7.45 -12.12
CA PRO A 77 -2.40 7.59 -13.11
C PRO A 77 -3.27 8.81 -12.79
N ARG A 78 -3.88 9.43 -13.80
CA ARG A 78 -4.77 10.58 -13.58
C ARG A 78 -5.94 10.19 -12.67
N ILE A 79 -6.00 10.83 -11.50
CA ILE A 79 -7.05 10.57 -10.51
C ILE A 79 -8.18 11.58 -10.71
N ARG A 80 -9.37 11.09 -11.10
CA ARG A 80 -10.57 11.94 -11.25
C ARG A 80 -11.54 11.87 -10.08
N THR A 81 -11.55 10.76 -9.33
CA THR A 81 -12.50 10.55 -8.23
C THR A 81 -11.80 10.04 -6.97
N ALA A 82 -12.35 10.38 -5.81
CA ALA A 82 -11.90 9.84 -4.53
C ALA A 82 -12.01 8.31 -4.46
N ARG A 83 -13.04 7.75 -5.11
CA ARG A 83 -13.19 6.29 -5.25
C ARG A 83 -12.01 5.68 -6.00
N PHE A 84 -11.65 6.23 -7.16
CA PHE A 84 -10.51 5.72 -7.92
C PHE A 84 -9.21 5.87 -7.14
N LYS A 85 -8.95 7.01 -6.49
CA LYS A 85 -7.78 7.22 -5.61
C LYS A 85 -7.60 6.11 -4.58
N ARG A 86 -8.71 5.61 -4.04
CA ARG A 86 -8.72 4.57 -2.99
C ARG A 86 -8.54 3.16 -3.54
N THR A 87 -8.57 2.93 -4.86
CA THR A 87 -8.30 1.61 -5.44
C THR A 87 -6.83 1.21 -5.32
N PHE A 88 -6.53 -0.08 -5.52
CA PHE A 88 -5.20 -0.64 -5.32
C PHE A 88 -4.08 0.07 -6.11
N ILE A 89 -4.27 0.33 -7.41
CA ILE A 89 -3.21 0.89 -8.28
C ILE A 89 -2.75 2.28 -7.82
N PRO A 90 -3.59 3.33 -7.83
CA PRO A 90 -3.16 4.66 -7.38
C PRO A 90 -2.72 4.65 -5.91
N SER A 91 -3.40 3.90 -5.04
CA SER A 91 -3.03 3.84 -3.61
C SER A 91 -1.67 3.19 -3.39
N SER A 92 -1.33 2.13 -4.12
CA SER A 92 -0.03 1.44 -3.99
C SER A 92 1.12 2.27 -4.58
N ILE A 93 0.89 2.94 -5.71
CA ILE A 93 1.88 3.84 -6.33
C ILE A 93 2.20 5.00 -5.40
N ILE A 94 1.18 5.66 -4.83
CA ILE A 94 1.35 6.75 -3.85
C ILE A 94 2.14 6.24 -2.64
N LEU A 95 1.75 5.08 -2.10
CA LEU A 95 2.41 4.50 -0.93
C LEU A 95 3.90 4.19 -1.17
N ILE A 96 4.24 3.65 -2.35
CA ILE A 96 5.63 3.38 -2.74
C ILE A 96 6.40 4.68 -2.89
N ASN A 97 5.83 5.67 -3.58
CA ASN A 97 6.47 6.97 -3.79
C ASN A 97 6.70 7.73 -2.46
N SER A 98 5.79 7.62 -1.50
CA SER A 98 5.91 8.23 -0.17
C SER A 98 6.87 7.50 0.77
N CYS A 99 7.05 6.19 0.60
CA CYS A 99 7.89 5.39 1.50
C CYS A 99 9.39 5.50 1.17
N GLY A 100 9.78 6.21 0.10
CA GLY A 100 11.18 6.41 -0.27
C GLY A 100 11.96 5.10 -0.50
N GLN A 101 11.29 3.99 -0.82
CA GLN A 101 11.96 2.70 -0.93
C GLN A 101 12.79 2.61 -2.21
N THR A 102 13.96 1.99 -2.10
CA THR A 102 14.72 1.43 -3.22
C THR A 102 13.83 0.46 -3.98
N HIS A 103 13.57 0.80 -5.25
CA HIS A 103 12.80 -0.06 -6.14
C HIS A 103 13.59 -1.36 -6.40
N PRO A 104 12.91 -2.48 -6.71
CA PRO A 104 13.58 -3.73 -7.10
C PRO A 104 14.49 -3.60 -8.33
N PHE A 105 14.50 -2.44 -9.00
CA PHE A 105 15.38 -2.06 -10.10
C PHE A 105 16.66 -1.30 -9.66
N GLY A 106 17.01 -1.29 -8.37
CA GLY A 106 18.38 -0.98 -7.92
C GLY A 106 18.79 0.49 -7.81
N ILE A 107 17.87 1.46 -7.81
CA ILE A 107 18.25 2.89 -7.68
C ILE A 107 17.96 3.39 -6.26
N LYS A 108 19.04 3.70 -5.52
CA LYS A 108 19.01 4.39 -4.22
C LYS A 108 18.70 5.87 -4.45
N CYS A 109 17.74 6.42 -3.71
CA CYS A 109 17.70 7.86 -3.51
C CYS A 109 17.20 8.20 -2.11
N LEU A 110 18.06 8.93 -1.41
CA LEU A 110 18.03 9.40 -0.02
C LEU A 110 16.65 9.78 0.53
N SER A 111 16.50 9.44 1.83
CA SER A 111 15.71 10.05 2.90
C SER A 111 14.67 11.10 2.51
N TYR A 112 13.49 11.02 3.11
CA TYR A 112 13.10 11.99 4.14
C TYR A 112 11.81 11.54 4.83
N LEU A 113 11.90 11.54 6.14
CA LEU A 113 10.82 11.39 7.11
C LEU A 113 10.46 12.83 7.50
N ILE A 114 9.34 13.33 7.01
CA ILE A 114 8.54 14.42 7.59
C ILE A 114 7.08 14.06 7.33
#